data_AF-A0A2W4LCD4-F1
#
_entry.id   AF-A0A2W4LCD4-F1
#
_cell.length_a   1.000
_cell.length_b   1.000
_cell.length_c   1.000
_cell.angle_alpha   90.00
_cell.angle_beta   90.00
_cell.angle_gamma   90.00
#
_symmetry.space_group_name_H-M   'P 1'
#
loop_
_entity.id
_entity.type
_entity.pdbx_description
1 polymer ?
#
loop_
_entity_poly.entity_id
_entity_poly.type
_entity_poly.pdbx_seq_one_letter_code
_entity_poly.pdbx_strand_id
1 'polypeptide(L)'
;MLGLNILPTYLGTHRERGILRRLSTTPAEPRALLGAQLVINLVIALASLALMYAVGALALGMSAPRHPVGFVAAYLLGLSALLAMGLLIAAVAKSARAATGWGFLLFFPSLFFAGIYMPKEVMPAVLSRIGDFTPLGAFRQAVQDAWAGTAPDRVQLIFLALLTVAFGTAAARLFRWE
;
A
#
# COMPACT_ATOMS: atom_id res chain seq x y z
N MET A 1 0.23 6.94 0.57
CA MET A 1 -0.91 7.77 1.01
C MET A 1 -2.22 6.98 1.07
N LEU A 2 -2.69 6.39 -0.05
CA LEU A 2 -3.96 5.62 -0.10
C LEU A 2 -4.05 4.49 0.93
N GLY A 3 -3.10 3.55 0.94
CA GLY A 3 -3.09 2.41 1.88
C GLY A 3 -2.85 2.78 3.35
N LEU A 4 -1.87 3.64 3.61
CA LEU A 4 -1.42 3.90 4.98
C LEU A 4 -2.20 4.99 5.71
N ASN A 5 -2.90 5.87 5.01
CA ASN A 5 -3.50 7.07 5.62
C ASN A 5 -5.00 7.21 5.29
N ILE A 6 -5.40 7.00 4.04
CA ILE A 6 -6.80 7.21 3.62
C ILE A 6 -7.68 6.03 4.05
N LEU A 7 -7.20 4.81 3.82
CA LEU A 7 -7.91 3.57 4.13
C LEU A 7 -8.28 3.39 5.61
N PRO A 8 -7.32 3.50 6.57
CA PRO A 8 -7.62 3.32 7.99
C PRO A 8 -8.52 4.44 8.53
N THR A 9 -8.32 5.67 8.03
CA THR A 9 -9.08 6.84 8.47
C THR A 9 -10.52 6.78 7.98
N TYR A 10 -10.80 6.36 6.74
CA TYR A 10 -12.16 6.14 6.25
C TYR A 10 -12.92 5.10 7.09
N LEU A 11 -12.30 3.95 7.36
CA LEU A 11 -12.90 2.88 8.17
C LEU A 11 -13.15 3.35 9.61
N GLY A 12 -12.21 4.08 10.20
CA GLY A 12 -12.38 4.69 11.52
C GLY A 12 -13.51 5.73 11.56
N THR A 13 -13.64 6.56 10.53
CA THR A 13 -14.70 7.59 10.45
C THR A 13 -16.08 6.94 10.31
N HIS A 14 -16.17 5.79 9.62
CA HIS A 14 -17.40 4.98 9.57
C HIS A 14 -17.76 4.31 10.91
N ARG A 15 -16.75 3.96 11.73
CA ARG A 15 -16.94 3.54 13.14
C ARG A 15 -17.48 4.67 14.00
N GLU A 16 -16.84 5.84 13.97
CA GLU A 16 -17.19 6.98 14.83
C GLU A 16 -18.56 7.60 14.50
N ARG A 17 -19.02 7.52 13.24
CA ARG A 17 -20.34 8.04 12.84
C ARG A 17 -21.52 7.10 13.12
N GLY A 18 -21.29 5.95 13.77
CA GLY A 18 -22.36 5.00 14.08
C GLY A 18 -23.03 4.34 12.86
N ILE A 19 -22.44 4.47 11.67
CA ILE A 19 -22.92 3.86 10.43
C ILE A 19 -22.81 2.32 10.53
N LEU A 20 -21.81 1.80 11.25
CA LEU A 20 -21.70 0.38 11.56
C LEU A 20 -22.81 -0.15 12.48
N ARG A 21 -23.38 0.69 13.36
CA ARG A 21 -24.57 0.34 14.19
C ARG A 21 -25.87 0.29 13.38
N ARG A 22 -25.91 0.89 12.19
CA ARG A 22 -27.03 0.79 11.23
C ARG A 22 -26.82 -0.31 10.19
N LEU A 23 -25.57 -0.70 9.93
CA LEU A 23 -25.22 -1.87 9.13
C LEU A 23 -25.27 -3.18 9.92
N SER A 24 -25.25 -3.14 11.27
CA SER A 24 -25.44 -4.33 12.12
C SER A 24 -26.86 -4.90 12.10
N THR A 25 -27.82 -4.19 11.50
CA THR A 25 -29.18 -4.70 11.23
C THR A 25 -29.32 -5.31 9.84
N THR A 26 -28.26 -5.31 9.02
CA THR A 26 -28.18 -5.95 7.71
C THR A 26 -27.10 -7.04 7.78
N PRO A 27 -27.27 -8.20 7.11
CA PRO A 27 -26.32 -9.31 7.20
C PRO A 27 -25.07 -9.05 6.35
N ALA A 28 -24.38 -7.94 6.59
CA ALA A 28 -23.17 -7.55 5.85
C ALA A 28 -21.92 -8.03 6.62
N GLU A 29 -21.27 -9.06 6.09
CA GLU A 29 -20.01 -9.57 6.63
C GLU A 29 -18.90 -8.49 6.61
N PRO A 30 -18.00 -8.43 7.60
CA PRO A 30 -16.93 -7.41 7.63
C PRO A 30 -15.94 -7.62 6.49
N ARG A 31 -15.87 -8.87 6.00
CA ARG A 31 -15.08 -9.29 4.84
C ARG A 31 -15.58 -8.63 3.57
N ALA A 32 -16.89 -8.39 3.43
CA ALA A 32 -17.47 -7.70 2.29
C ALA A 32 -17.13 -6.19 2.29
N LEU A 33 -17.11 -5.55 3.46
CA LEU A 33 -16.67 -4.16 3.62
C LEU A 33 -15.18 -3.98 3.33
N LEU A 34 -14.33 -4.84 3.91
CA LEU A 34 -12.88 -4.81 3.64
C LEU A 34 -12.58 -5.12 2.17
N GLY A 35 -13.31 -6.07 1.56
CA GLY A 35 -13.22 -6.39 0.14
C GLY A 35 -13.65 -5.24 -0.77
N ALA A 36 -14.78 -4.59 -0.49
CA ALA A 36 -15.24 -3.42 -1.23
C ALA A 36 -14.24 -2.26 -1.15
N GLN A 37 -13.69 -2.00 0.04
CA GLN A 37 -12.70 -0.96 0.24
C GLN A 37 -11.38 -1.28 -0.49
N LEU A 38 -10.96 -2.55 -0.51
CA LEU A 38 -9.84 -3.04 -1.32
C LEU A 38 -10.05 -2.75 -2.81
N VAL A 39 -11.22 -3.10 -3.35
CA VAL A 39 -11.57 -2.89 -4.76
C VAL A 39 -11.59 -1.40 -5.11
N ILE A 40 -12.22 -0.56 -4.27
CA ILE A 40 -12.27 0.90 -4.47
C ILE A 40 -10.85 1.48 -4.50
N ASN A 41 -9.99 1.09 -3.55
CA ASN A 41 -8.61 1.59 -3.52
C ASN A 41 -7.78 1.08 -4.68
N LEU A 42 -8.03 -0.15 -5.14
CA LEU A 42 -7.39 -0.71 -6.32
C LEU A 42 -7.76 0.12 -7.57
N VAL A 43 -9.05 0.41 -7.76
CA VAL A 43 -9.53 1.23 -8.89
C VAL A 43 -8.94 2.63 -8.85
N ILE A 44 -8.97 3.29 -7.69
CA ILE A 44 -8.38 4.63 -7.52
C ILE A 44 -6.87 4.61 -7.81
N ALA A 45 -6.15 3.59 -7.33
CA ALA A 45 -4.71 3.46 -7.56
C ALA A 45 -4.37 3.22 -9.04
N LEU A 46 -5.17 2.41 -9.75
CA LEU A 46 -5.01 2.19 -11.18
C LEU A 46 -5.34 3.45 -12.00
N ALA A 47 -6.41 4.15 -11.64
CA ALA A 47 -6.78 5.43 -12.27
C ALA A 47 -5.71 6.50 -12.05
N SER A 48 -5.18 6.60 -10.82
CA SER A 48 -4.09 7.52 -10.49
C SER A 48 -2.82 7.19 -11.28
N LEU A 49 -2.48 5.91 -11.41
CA LEU A 49 -1.34 5.47 -12.21
C LEU A 49 -1.51 5.84 -13.68
N ALA A 50 -2.68 5.57 -14.26
CA ALA A 50 -2.97 5.90 -15.65
C ALA A 50 -2.88 7.41 -15.90
N LEU A 51 -3.43 8.22 -15.00
CA LEU A 51 -3.36 9.68 -15.08
C LEU A 51 -1.92 10.18 -14.94
N MET A 52 -1.16 9.66 -13.97
CA MET A 52 0.24 10.04 -13.76
C MET A 52 1.09 9.69 -14.98
N TYR A 53 0.87 8.51 -15.57
CA TYR A 53 1.56 8.10 -16.80
C TYR A 53 1.17 8.99 -17.99
N ALA A 54 -0.12 9.27 -18.18
CA ALA A 54 -0.59 10.15 -19.26
C ALA A 54 0.04 11.54 -19.17
N VAL A 55 0.02 12.15 -17.97
CA VAL A 55 0.64 13.46 -17.75
C VAL A 55 2.16 13.39 -17.94
N GLY A 56 2.83 12.38 -17.40
CA GLY A 56 4.28 12.22 -17.54
C GLY A 56 4.72 12.00 -19.01
N ALA A 57 3.97 11.21 -19.77
CA ALA A 57 4.25 10.97 -21.18
C ALA A 57 4.00 12.23 -22.02
N LEU A 58 2.88 12.93 -21.80
CA LEU A 58 2.47 14.09 -22.61
C LEU A 58 3.22 15.38 -22.25
N ALA A 59 3.48 15.63 -20.97
CA ALA A 59 4.09 16.87 -20.50
C ALA A 59 5.61 16.79 -20.30
N LEU A 60 6.15 15.61 -19.98
CA LEU A 60 7.57 15.41 -19.64
C LEU A 60 8.31 14.49 -20.61
N GLY A 61 7.65 13.95 -21.64
CA GLY A 61 8.26 13.03 -22.60
C GLY A 61 8.75 11.72 -21.97
N MET A 62 8.12 11.30 -20.87
CA MET A 62 8.57 10.16 -20.09
C MET A 62 8.48 8.86 -20.92
N SER A 63 9.57 8.10 -20.98
CA SER A 63 9.61 6.82 -21.71
C SER A 63 8.74 5.78 -21.04
N ALA A 64 8.02 4.98 -21.83
CA ALA A 64 7.23 3.85 -21.34
C ALA A 64 8.12 2.85 -20.57
N PRO A 65 7.56 2.09 -19.59
CA PRO A 65 8.29 1.01 -18.95
C PRO A 65 8.81 0.04 -20.00
N ARG A 66 10.13 -0.23 -19.99
CA ARG A 66 10.74 -1.15 -20.96
C ARG A 66 10.32 -2.61 -20.74
N HIS A 67 9.86 -2.97 -19.54
CA HIS A 67 9.32 -4.29 -19.23
C HIS A 67 7.88 -4.19 -18.65
N PRO A 68 6.86 -3.96 -19.50
CA PRO A 68 5.50 -3.61 -19.07
C PRO A 68 4.81 -4.69 -18.23
N VAL A 69 5.01 -5.98 -18.54
CA VAL A 69 4.41 -7.09 -17.79
C VAL A 69 4.94 -7.13 -16.35
N GLY A 70 6.26 -7.01 -16.21
CA GLY A 70 6.92 -6.97 -14.89
C GLY A 70 6.53 -5.72 -14.09
N PHE A 71 6.33 -4.59 -14.77
CA PHE A 71 5.85 -3.37 -14.14
C PHE A 71 4.45 -3.56 -13.56
N VAL A 72 3.51 -4.12 -14.32
CA VAL A 72 2.14 -4.37 -13.84
C VAL A 72 2.15 -5.36 -12.67
N ALA A 73 2.93 -6.43 -12.74
CA ALA A 73 3.05 -7.41 -11.66
C ALA A 73 3.62 -6.81 -10.38
N ALA A 74 4.73 -6.07 -10.48
CA ALA A 74 5.34 -5.35 -9.36
C ALA A 74 4.37 -4.31 -8.78
N TYR A 75 3.65 -3.60 -9.66
CA TYR A 75 2.68 -2.59 -9.26
C TYR A 75 1.55 -3.19 -8.41
N LEU A 76 0.91 -4.24 -8.91
CA LEU A 76 -0.20 -4.91 -8.23
C LEU A 76 0.24 -5.56 -6.92
N LEU A 77 1.40 -6.20 -6.89
CA LEU A 77 1.92 -6.84 -5.67
C LEU A 77 2.26 -5.82 -4.59
N GLY A 78 2.98 -4.75 -4.92
CA GLY A 78 3.31 -3.75 -3.90
C GLY A 78 2.11 -2.92 -3.47
N LEU A 79 1.17 -2.64 -4.38
CA LEU A 79 -0.11 -2.06 -3.99
C LEU A 79 -0.84 -2.97 -2.99
N SER A 80 -0.94 -4.26 -3.27
CA SER A 80 -1.58 -5.24 -2.37
C SER A 80 -0.89 -5.30 -1.00
N ALA A 81 0.44 -5.26 -0.95
CA ALA A 81 1.20 -5.26 0.31
C ALA A 81 0.91 -4.00 1.15
N LEU A 82 0.89 -2.83 0.52
CA LEU A 82 0.59 -1.56 1.19
C LEU A 82 -0.87 -1.47 1.66
N LEU A 83 -1.80 -2.02 0.89
CA LEU A 83 -3.21 -2.12 1.28
C LEU A 83 -3.38 -3.09 2.46
N ALA A 84 -2.74 -4.25 2.42
CA ALA A 84 -2.75 -5.22 3.51
C ALA A 84 -2.19 -4.64 4.81
N MET A 85 -1.12 -3.84 4.73
CA MET A 85 -0.57 -3.10 5.86
C MET A 85 -1.58 -2.07 6.41
N GLY A 86 -2.26 -1.33 5.53
CA GLY A 86 -3.33 -0.42 5.91
C GLY A 86 -4.50 -1.11 6.62
N LEU A 87 -4.91 -2.29 6.12
CA LEU A 87 -5.96 -3.10 6.73
C LEU A 87 -5.55 -3.62 8.12
N LEU A 88 -4.28 -3.99 8.30
CA LEU A 88 -3.75 -4.37 9.61
C LEU A 88 -3.83 -3.22 10.62
N ILE A 89 -3.46 -2.00 10.21
CA ILE A 89 -3.60 -0.80 11.04
C ILE A 89 -5.07 -0.59 11.41
N ALA A 90 -5.99 -0.71 10.44
CA ALA A 90 -7.43 -0.55 10.67
C ALA A 90 -8.01 -1.64 11.60
N ALA A 91 -7.48 -2.86 11.55
CA ALA A 91 -7.89 -3.96 12.42
C ALA A 91 -7.44 -3.75 13.87
N VAL A 92 -6.25 -3.17 14.08
CA VAL A 92 -5.68 -2.95 15.43
C VAL A 92 -6.13 -1.61 16.05
N ALA A 93 -6.41 -0.60 15.23
CA ALA A 93 -6.78 0.72 15.72
C ALA A 93 -8.18 0.74 16.35
N LYS A 94 -8.24 1.19 17.61
CA LYS A 94 -9.49 1.31 18.39
C LYS A 94 -10.33 2.55 18.06
N SER A 95 -9.79 3.50 17.29
CA SER A 95 -10.48 4.74 16.87
C SER A 95 -9.93 5.26 15.53
N ALA A 96 -10.66 6.15 14.86
CA ALA A 96 -10.21 6.75 13.61
C ALA A 96 -8.94 7.57 13.83
N ARG A 97 -8.92 8.33 14.93
CA ARG A 97 -7.77 9.15 15.32
C ARG A 97 -6.52 8.32 15.59
N ALA A 98 -6.68 7.15 16.23
CA ALA A 98 -5.58 6.21 16.43
C ALA A 98 -5.11 5.61 15.10
N ALA A 99 -6.03 5.26 14.20
CA ALA A 99 -5.72 4.72 12.89
C ALA A 99 -4.90 5.72 12.04
N THR A 100 -5.30 6.99 12.05
CA THR A 100 -4.56 8.08 11.39
C THR A 100 -3.17 8.28 12.02
N GLY A 101 -3.07 8.25 13.35
CA GLY A 101 -1.79 8.37 14.06
C GLY A 101 -0.81 7.26 13.70
N TRP A 102 -1.26 6.00 13.73
CA TRP A 102 -0.47 4.85 13.26
C TRP A 102 -0.12 4.95 11.78
N GLY A 103 -1.07 5.42 10.96
CA GLY A 103 -0.87 5.67 9.55
C GLY A 103 0.29 6.64 9.28
N PHE A 104 0.35 7.77 9.99
CA PHE A 104 1.46 8.72 9.87
C PHE A 104 2.76 8.17 10.44
N LEU A 105 2.71 7.51 11.60
CA LEU A 105 3.89 6.93 12.24
C LEU A 105 4.59 5.91 11.33
N LEU A 106 3.84 5.16 10.52
CA LEU A 106 4.39 4.21 9.55
C LEU A 106 4.71 4.86 8.20
N PHE A 107 3.98 5.90 7.83
CA PHE A 107 4.18 6.60 6.56
C PHE A 107 5.50 7.39 6.52
N PHE A 108 5.83 8.16 7.56
CA PHE A 108 7.05 8.97 7.54
C PHE A 108 8.36 8.16 7.47
N PRO A 109 8.55 7.12 8.31
CA PRO A 109 9.72 6.25 8.19
C PRO A 109 9.77 5.53 6.85
N SER A 110 8.63 5.08 6.31
CA SER A 110 8.62 4.43 5.00
C SER A 110 9.03 5.38 3.88
N LEU A 111 8.65 6.67 3.91
CA LEU A 111 9.16 7.67 2.96
C LEU A 111 10.69 7.83 3.02
N PHE A 112 11.24 7.85 4.24
CA PHE A 112 12.68 7.94 4.43
C PHE A 112 13.38 6.72 3.81
N PHE A 113 12.94 5.51 4.18
CA PHE A 113 13.50 4.25 3.67
C PHE A 113 13.26 4.01 2.18
N ALA A 114 12.19 4.57 1.60
CA ALA A 114 11.96 4.55 0.15
C ALA A 114 12.91 5.49 -0.62
N GLY A 115 13.78 6.23 0.09
CA GLY A 115 14.79 7.09 -0.52
C GLY A 115 14.21 8.37 -1.14
N ILE A 116 13.03 8.80 -0.69
CA ILE A 116 12.39 10.04 -1.18
C ILE A 116 13.07 11.27 -0.56
N TYR A 117 13.47 11.18 0.71
CA TYR A 117 14.18 12.28 1.40
C TYR A 117 15.70 12.25 1.17
N MET A 118 16.27 11.05 1.09
CA MET A 118 17.69 10.84 0.82
C MET A 118 17.82 9.73 -0.22
N PRO A 119 18.39 9.99 -1.41
CA PRO A 119 18.57 8.97 -2.43
C PRO A 119 19.31 7.75 -1.87
N LYS A 120 18.88 6.54 -2.24
CA LYS A 120 19.44 5.29 -1.71
C LYS A 120 20.94 5.15 -2.01
N GLU A 121 21.39 5.78 -3.08
CA GLU A 121 22.77 5.79 -3.57
C GLU A 121 23.73 6.53 -2.63
N VAL A 122 23.21 7.48 -1.84
CA VAL A 122 23.98 8.24 -0.85
C VAL A 122 23.71 7.79 0.59
N MET A 123 22.80 6.82 0.78
CA MET A 123 22.50 6.28 2.10
C MET A 123 23.61 5.35 2.62
N PRO A 124 23.90 5.36 3.94
CA PRO A 124 24.77 4.36 4.55
C PRO A 124 24.25 2.93 4.28
N ALA A 125 25.17 1.99 4.03
CA ALA A 125 24.84 0.63 3.61
C ALA A 125 23.84 -0.10 4.55
N VAL A 126 23.90 0.18 5.85
CA VAL A 126 22.98 -0.38 6.85
C VAL A 126 21.56 0.14 6.65
N LEU A 127 21.39 1.46 6.48
CA LEU A 127 20.08 2.09 6.26
C LEU A 127 19.47 1.65 4.94
N SER A 128 20.30 1.56 3.90
CA SER A 128 19.91 1.08 2.57
C SER A 128 19.36 -0.36 2.62
N ARG A 129 20.06 -1.27 3.32
CA ARG A 129 19.55 -2.64 3.53
C ARG A 129 18.25 -2.68 4.31
N ILE A 130 18.12 -1.90 5.38
CA ILE A 130 16.88 -1.85 6.16
C ILE A 130 15.72 -1.37 5.26
N GLY A 131 15.98 -0.38 4.41
CA GLY A 131 14.99 0.13 3.46
C GLY A 131 14.50 -0.92 2.48
N ASP A 132 15.37 -1.84 2.04
CA ASP A 132 15.02 -2.92 1.11
C ASP A 132 14.04 -3.94 1.72
N PHE A 133 14.07 -4.10 3.04
CA PHE A 133 13.12 -4.93 3.78
C PHE A 133 11.86 -4.16 4.21
N THR A 134 11.60 -2.98 3.64
CA THR A 134 10.33 -2.28 3.84
C THR A 134 9.37 -2.54 2.67
N PRO A 135 8.04 -2.59 2.90
CA PRO A 135 7.06 -2.77 1.83
C PRO A 135 7.19 -1.69 0.73
N LEU A 136 7.50 -0.46 1.14
CA LEU A 136 7.64 0.67 0.22
C LEU A 136 8.96 0.65 -0.54
N GLY A 137 10.06 0.23 0.11
CA GLY A 137 11.37 0.08 -0.54
C GLY A 137 11.38 -1.05 -1.58
N ALA A 138 10.88 -2.24 -1.21
CA ALA A 138 10.75 -3.37 -2.13
C ALA A 138 9.82 -3.05 -3.32
N PHE A 139 8.73 -2.32 -3.09
CA PHE A 139 7.86 -1.83 -4.16
C PHE A 139 8.58 -0.88 -5.11
N ARG A 140 9.29 0.12 -4.57
CA ARG A 140 10.03 1.11 -5.36
C ARG A 140 11.04 0.42 -6.27
N GLN A 141 11.85 -0.48 -5.72
CA GLN A 141 12.91 -1.13 -6.49
C GLN A 141 12.34 -2.06 -7.56
N ALA A 142 11.32 -2.86 -7.25
CA ALA A 142 10.65 -3.70 -8.25
C ALA A 142 10.06 -2.90 -9.42
N VAL A 143 9.51 -1.72 -9.15
CA VAL A 143 9.00 -0.79 -10.17
C VAL A 143 10.14 -0.16 -10.98
N GLN A 144 11.24 0.25 -10.33
CA GLN A 144 12.41 0.83 -10.99
C GLN A 144 13.09 -0.17 -11.92
N ASP A 145 13.25 -1.42 -11.48
CA ASP A 145 13.83 -2.49 -12.29
C ASP A 145 13.00 -2.72 -13.56
N ALA A 146 11.68 -2.80 -13.42
CA ALA A 146 10.77 -2.95 -14.56
C ALA A 146 10.82 -1.77 -15.53
N TRP A 147 11.01 -0.56 -14.99
CA TRP A 147 11.12 0.67 -15.78
C TRP A 147 12.43 0.70 -16.57
N ALA A 148 13.54 0.31 -15.94
CA ALA A 148 14.85 0.20 -16.57
C ALA A 148 14.91 -0.87 -17.68
N GLY A 149 13.97 -1.82 -17.66
CA GLY A 149 13.85 -2.91 -18.64
C GLY A 149 14.37 -4.25 -18.14
N THR A 150 14.85 -4.30 -16.92
CA THR A 150 15.20 -5.54 -16.23
C THR A 150 13.94 -6.19 -15.66
N ALA A 151 13.90 -7.53 -15.64
CA ALA A 151 12.85 -8.22 -14.91
C ALA A 151 12.94 -7.83 -13.42
N PRO A 152 11.82 -7.50 -12.75
CA PRO A 152 11.85 -7.18 -11.32
C PRO A 152 12.51 -8.29 -10.53
N ASP A 153 13.33 -7.94 -9.54
CA ASP A 153 14.00 -8.94 -8.70
C ASP A 153 12.97 -9.86 -8.03
N ARG A 154 13.15 -11.17 -8.24
CA ARG A 154 12.27 -12.22 -7.70
C ARG A 154 12.23 -12.17 -6.18
N VAL A 155 13.34 -11.81 -5.53
CA VAL A 155 13.41 -11.71 -4.07
C VAL A 155 12.43 -10.67 -3.56
N GLN A 156 12.33 -9.53 -4.25
CA GLN A 156 11.43 -8.44 -3.88
C GLN A 156 9.96 -8.78 -4.16
N LEU A 157 9.69 -9.43 -5.29
CA LEU A 157 8.33 -9.90 -5.61
C LEU A 157 7.85 -10.93 -4.58
N ILE A 158 8.70 -11.88 -4.21
CA ILE A 158 8.41 -12.87 -3.16
C ILE A 158 8.21 -12.18 -1.82
N PHE A 159 9.05 -11.21 -1.47
CA PHE A 159 8.93 -10.45 -0.23
C PHE A 159 7.61 -9.68 -0.16
N LEU A 160 7.21 -8.98 -1.23
CA LEU A 160 5.92 -8.29 -1.31
C LEU A 160 4.74 -9.25 -1.22
N ALA A 161 4.82 -10.42 -1.86
CA ALA A 161 3.79 -11.44 -1.76
C ALA A 161 3.68 -11.98 -0.32
N LEU A 162 4.80 -12.28 0.33
CA LEU A 162 4.85 -12.71 1.73
C LEU A 162 4.26 -11.68 2.67
N LEU A 163 4.60 -10.40 2.50
CA LEU A 163 4.03 -9.30 3.29
C LEU A 163 2.53 -9.15 3.06
N THR A 164 2.07 -9.27 1.82
CA THR A 164 0.64 -9.22 1.49
C THR A 164 -0.13 -10.32 2.21
N VAL A 165 0.38 -11.56 2.17
CA VAL A 165 -0.25 -12.70 2.86
C VAL A 165 -0.14 -12.52 4.38
N ALA A 166 1.01 -12.14 4.91
CA ALA A 166 1.23 -11.98 6.35
C ALA A 166 0.36 -10.87 6.93
N PHE A 167 0.36 -9.68 6.34
CA PHE A 167 -0.47 -8.57 6.82
C PHE A 167 -1.95 -8.80 6.55
N GLY A 168 -2.31 -9.38 5.40
CA GLY A 168 -3.70 -9.71 5.07
C GLY A 168 -4.29 -10.75 6.03
N THR A 169 -3.53 -11.81 6.34
CA THR A 169 -3.96 -12.84 7.30
C THR A 169 -3.99 -12.32 8.73
N ALA A 170 -2.99 -11.53 9.14
CA ALA A 170 -2.98 -10.89 10.45
C ALA A 170 -4.17 -9.93 10.61
N ALA A 171 -4.45 -9.10 9.60
CA ALA A 171 -5.61 -8.23 9.59
C ALA A 171 -6.91 -9.04 9.71
N ALA A 172 -7.06 -10.12 8.93
CA ALA A 172 -8.24 -10.98 8.99
C ALA A 172 -8.43 -11.67 10.35
N ARG A 173 -7.34 -12.02 11.05
CA ARG A 173 -7.39 -12.65 12.39
C ARG A 173 -7.63 -11.66 13.51
N LEU A 174 -7.05 -10.46 13.42
CA LEU A 174 -7.13 -9.42 14.45
C LEU A 174 -8.40 -8.57 14.32
N PHE A 175 -9.08 -8.61 13.17
CA PHE A 175 -10.33 -7.89 12.97
C PHE A 175 -11.42 -8.46 13.89
N ARG A 176 -11.67 -7.77 15.01
CA ARG A 176 -12.76 -8.06 15.93
C ARG A 176 -13.88 -7.04 15.70
N TRP A 177 -15.11 -7.55 15.57
CA TRP A 177 -16.32 -6.75 15.62
C TRP A 177 -16.54 -6.33 17.08
N GLU A 178 -16.11 -5.12 17.42
CA GLU A 178 -16.72 -4.34 18.51
C GLU A 178 -17.38 -3.11 17.88
#